data_AF-A0A662FRD0-F1
#
_entry.id   AF-A0A662FRD0-F1
#
_cell.length_a   1.000
_cell.length_b   1.000
_cell.length_c   1.000
_cell.angle_alpha   90.00
_cell.angle_beta   90.00
_cell.angle_gamma   90.00
#
_symmetry.space_group_name_H-M   'P 1'
#
loop_
_entity.id
_entity.type
_entity.pdbx_description
1 polymer ?
#
loop_
_entity_poly.entity_id
_entity_poly.type
_entity_poly.pdbx_seq_one_letter_code
_entity_poly.pdbx_strand_id
1 'polypeptide(L)' 'MKSAIFLKVEVPLGTWLEDAIRDAKKIAEKIGVGVEFDFNDIPMVIFSSSNIEEEVKGYWRELKRRAKEEKKNE' A
#
# COMPACT_ATOMS: atom_id res chain seq x y z
N MET A 1 -1.96 -12.56 -21.91
CA MET A 1 -1.89 -11.90 -20.59
C MET A 1 -0.58 -12.31 -19.94
N LYS A 2 0.28 -11.36 -19.57
CA LYS A 2 1.45 -11.68 -18.73
C LYS A 2 0.93 -11.85 -17.30
N SER A 3 1.17 -13.00 -16.69
CA SER A 3 0.85 -13.23 -15.28
C SER A 3 1.72 -12.30 -14.43
N ALA A 4 1.11 -11.50 -13.56
CA ALA A 4 1.84 -10.71 -12.58
C ALA A 4 2.10 -11.59 -11.34
N ILE A 5 3.34 -11.56 -10.84
CA ILE A 5 3.71 -12.20 -9.57
C ILE A 5 3.60 -11.13 -8.49
N PHE A 6 3.00 -11.50 -7.36
CA PHE A 6 2.84 -10.64 -6.19
C PHE A 6 3.58 -11.26 -5.00
N LEU A 7 4.36 -10.43 -4.31
CA LEU A 7 4.98 -10.78 -3.04
C LEU A 7 4.13 -10.19 -1.91
N LYS A 8 3.54 -11.05 -1.09
CA LYS A 8 2.83 -10.63 0.11
C LYS A 8 3.81 -10.44 1.26
N VAL A 9 3.78 -9.29 1.92
CA VAL A 9 4.65 -8.96 3.05
C VAL A 9 3.84 -8.40 4.22
N GLU A 10 4.42 -8.48 5.42
CA GLU A 10 3.87 -7.89 6.63
C GLU A 10 4.64 -6.62 6.98
N VAL A 11 3.91 -5.57 7.39
CA VAL A 11 4.51 -4.32 7.86
C VAL A 11 4.51 -4.30 9.39
N PRO A 12 5.68 -4.14 10.04
CA PRO A 12 5.76 -4.05 11.49
C PRO A 12 4.93 -2.88 12.07
N LEU A 13 4.43 -3.07 13.29
CA LEU A 13 3.76 -2.00 14.02
C LEU A 13 4.71 -0.83 14.28
N GLY A 14 4.20 0.40 14.14
CA GLY A 14 4.97 1.62 14.32
C GLY A 14 5.77 2.07 13.10
N THR A 15 5.77 1.30 12.01
CA THR A 15 6.35 1.75 10.73
C THR A 15 5.54 2.91 10.14
N TRP A 16 6.23 3.95 9.68
CA TRP A 16 5.59 5.07 8.97
C TRP A 16 5.14 4.63 7.57
N LEU A 17 3.98 5.11 7.13
CA LEU A 17 3.39 4.76 5.84
C LEU A 17 4.36 4.99 4.67
N GLU A 18 5.04 6.14 4.64
CA GLU A 18 5.99 6.47 3.58
C GLU A 18 7.17 5.50 3.53
N ASP A 19 7.65 5.05 4.68
CA ASP A 19 8.76 4.09 4.76
C ASP A 19 8.32 2.71 4.29
N ALA A 20 7.12 2.26 4.68
CA ALA A 20 6.54 1.01 4.18
C ALA A 20 6.41 1.02 2.65
N ILE A 21 5.89 2.11 2.06
CA ILE A 21 5.77 2.26 0.61
C ILE A 21 7.15 2.30 -0.07
N ARG A 22 8.12 3.03 0.50
CA ARG A 22 9.49 3.11 -0.04
C ARG A 22 10.17 1.75 -0.06
N ASP A 23 10.06 0.98 1.03
CA ASP A 23 10.71 -0.32 1.12
C ASP A 23 10.02 -1.37 0.24
N ALA A 24 8.68 -1.35 0.17
CA ALA A 24 7.93 -2.16 -0.79
C ALA A 24 8.35 -1.86 -2.24
N LYS A 25 8.51 -0.57 -2.59
CA LYS A 25 8.97 -0.16 -3.91
C LYS A 25 10.40 -0.66 -4.22
N LYS A 26 11.33 -0.55 -3.27
CA LYS A 26 12.70 -1.09 -3.44
C LYS A 26 12.70 -2.60 -3.68
N ILE A 27 11.83 -3.34 -2.98
CA ILE A 27 11.67 -4.79 -3.18
C ILE A 27 11.09 -5.07 -4.57
N ALA A 28 10.05 -4.33 -4.98
CA ALA A 28 9.43 -4.43 -6.30
C ALA A 28 10.43 -4.15 -7.43
N GLU A 29 11.27 -3.13 -7.30
CA GLU A 29 12.34 -2.79 -8.26
C GLU A 29 13.39 -3.89 -8.35
N LYS A 30 13.79 -4.48 -7.22
CA LYS A 30 14.84 -5.49 -7.17
C LYS A 30 14.41 -6.83 -7.79
N ILE A 31 13.14 -7.21 -7.61
CA ILE A 31 12.64 -8.55 -7.98
C ILE A 31 11.76 -8.49 -9.25
N GLY A 32 11.24 -7.32 -9.62
CA GLY A 32 10.37 -7.14 -10.79
C GLY A 32 8.94 -7.65 -10.55
N VAL A 33 8.43 -7.52 -9.34
CA VAL A 33 7.10 -8.01 -8.89
C VAL A 33 6.29 -6.87 -8.26
N GLY A 34 4.97 -7.07 -8.09
CA GLY A 34 4.17 -6.23 -7.21
C GLY A 34 4.35 -6.65 -5.75
N VAL A 35 4.38 -5.71 -4.82
CA VAL A 35 4.46 -5.99 -3.38
C VAL A 35 3.13 -5.62 -2.74
N GLU A 36 2.50 -6.61 -2.10
CA GLU A 36 1.21 -6.46 -1.43
C GLU A 36 1.40 -6.49 0.09
N PHE A 37 0.76 -5.56 0.78
CA PHE A 37 0.73 -5.53 2.25
C PHE A 37 -0.50 -4.80 2.75
N ASP A 38 -0.90 -5.09 3.99
CA ASP A 38 -1.93 -4.36 4.69
C ASP A 38 -1.30 -3.29 5.57
N PHE A 39 -1.81 -2.05 5.50
CA PHE A 39 -1.38 -0.95 6.37
C PHE A 39 -2.61 -0.39 7.08
N ASN A 40 -2.71 -0.59 8.39
CA ASN A 40 -3.92 -0.28 9.19
C ASN A 40 -5.20 -0.81 8.53
N ASP A 41 -5.21 -2.10 8.18
CA ASP A 41 -6.33 -2.81 7.51
C ASP A 41 -6.71 -2.26 6.12
N ILE A 42 -5.88 -1.40 5.54
CA ILE A 42 -6.02 -0.94 4.16
C ILE A 42 -5.05 -1.74 3.29
N PRO A 43 -5.55 -2.56 2.34
CA PRO A 43 -4.70 -3.31 1.43
C PRO A 43 -4.01 -2.34 0.45
N MET A 44 -2.70 -2.49 0.31
CA MET A 44 -1.85 -1.70 -0.57
C MET A 44 -1.09 -2.61 -1.52
N VAL A 45 -0.90 -2.15 -2.76
CA VAL A 45 -0.10 -2.84 -3.78
C VAL A 45 0.85 -1.83 -4.39
N ILE A 46 2.15 -2.08 -4.26
CA ILE A 46 3.21 -1.18 -4.73
C ILE A 46 3.99 -1.87 -5.85
N PHE A 47 4.12 -1.18 -6.97
CA PHE A 47 4.96 -1.59 -8.10
C PHE A 47 6.22 -0.75 -8.16
N SER A 48 7.23 -1.20 -8.91
CA SER A 48 8.44 -0.41 -9.19
C SER A 48 8.12 0.93 -9.88
N SER A 49 7.04 0.98 -10.66
CA SER A 49 6.57 2.20 -11.32
C SER A 49 5.72 3.11 -10.43
N SER A 50 5.34 2.69 -9.22
CA SER A 50 4.46 3.48 -8.34
C SER A 50 5.12 4.81 -7.93
N ASN A 51 4.33 5.88 -7.88
CA ASN A 51 4.75 7.17 -7.35
C ASN A 51 4.41 7.26 -5.86
N ILE A 52 5.43 7.37 -5.01
CA ILE A 52 5.26 7.35 -3.54
C ILE A 52 4.26 8.42 -3.06
N GLU A 53 4.32 9.64 -3.58
CA GLU A 53 3.43 10.73 -3.15
C GLU A 53 1.97 10.44 -3.53
N GLU A 54 1.74 9.85 -4.71
CA GLU A 54 0.40 9.47 -5.15
C GLU A 54 -0.17 8.30 -4.33
N GLU A 55 0.67 7.31 -3.98
CA GLU A 55 0.27 6.18 -3.13
C GLU A 55 -0.12 6.65 -1.72
N VAL A 56 0.67 7.56 -1.13
CA VAL A 56 0.36 8.18 0.16
C VAL A 56 -0.96 8.96 0.09
N LYS A 57 -1.17 9.76 -0.95
CA LYS A 57 -2.45 10.47 -1.17
C LYS A 57 -3.62 9.49 -1.38
N GLY A 58 -3.37 8.37 -2.05
CA GLY A 58 -4.34 7.28 -2.22
C GLY A 58 -4.79 6.72 -0.88
N TYR A 59 -3.82 6.35 -0.04
CA TYR A 59 -4.07 5.84 1.32
C TYR A 59 -4.93 6.81 2.15
N TRP A 60 -4.58 8.10 2.21
CA TRP A 60 -5.34 9.08 3.01
C TRP A 60 -6.76 9.30 2.50
N ARG A 61 -6.97 9.23 1.17
CA ARG A 61 -8.31 9.31 0.58
C ARG A 61 -9.16 8.11 1.00
N GLU A 62 -8.58 6.92 0.97
CA GLU A 62 -9.25 5.68 1.37
C GLU A 62 -9.58 5.68 2.86
N LEU A 63 -8.63 6.06 3.71
CA LEU A 63 -8.86 6.20 5.14
C LEU A 63 -10.01 7.17 5.45
N LYS A 64 -10.04 8.33 4.77
CA LYS A 64 -11.13 9.31 4.91
C LYS A 64 -12.48 8.77 4.42
N ARG A 65 -12.49 7.95 3.36
CA ARG A 65 -13.70 7.31 2.84
C ARG A 65 -14.29 6.35 3.88
N ARG A 66 -13.46 5.47 4.45
CA ARG A 66 -13.87 4.50 5.49
C ARG A 66 -14.42 5.19 6.73
N ALA A 67 -13.71 6.21 7.24
CA ALA A 67 -14.17 7.00 8.39
C ALA A 67 -15.52 7.71 8.15
N LYS A 68 -15.86 8.04 6.90
CA LYS A 68 -17.16 8.63 6.55
C LYS A 68 -18.27 7.57 6.50
N GLU A 69 -17.96 6.36 6.07
CA GLU A 69 -18.91 5.25 6.00
C GLU A 69 -19.28 4.75 7.38
N GLU A 70 -18.31 4.65 8.30
CA GLU A 70 -18.55 4.32 9.70
C GLU A 70 -19.53 5.31 10.34
N LYS A 71 -19.29 6.62 10.20
CA LYS A 71 -20.19 7.67 10.70
C LYS A 71 -21.58 7.71 10.08
N LYS A 72 -21.78 7.11 8.92
CA LYS A 72 -23.10 7.03 8.26
C LYS A 72 -23.91 5.85 8.77
N ASN A 73 -23.23 4.85 9.31
CA ASN A 73 -23.83 3.61 9.81
C ASN A 73 -24.05 3.64 11.34
N GLU A 74 -23.57 4.70 12.02
CA GLU A 74 -23.92 5.09 13.40
C GLU A 74 -25.20 5.95 13.42
#